data_AF-A0A941XYA7-F1
#
_entry.id   AF-A0A941XYA7-F1
#
_cell.length_a   1.000
_cell.length_b   1.000
_cell.length_c   1.000
_cell.angle_alpha   90.00
_cell.angle_beta   90.00
_cell.angle_gamma   90.00
#
_symmetry.space_group_name_H-M   'P 1'
#
loop_
_entity.id
_entity.type
_entity.pdbx_description
1 polymer ?
#
loop_
_entity_poly.entity_id
_entity_poly.type
_entity_poly.pdbx_seq_one_letter_code
_entity_poly.pdbx_strand_id
1 'polypeptide(L)'
;MIWKFELKRSLKIAISFTIGMLLALILGMILYKLSYYDQNNYFNFIDKLPIFIINGLGIKTDSNYSLYDFYAILTNFILIIAALYAIFLGFFEIQRDKKDDAERFYYKKPINKASIIKQKIFAGLILLLSTVLIYHLCASLIIVIIKEKYYFKMMFFIDSSIFLLELVFFLFGILIGLFVNKKR
;
A
#
# COMPACT_ATOMS: atom_id res chain seq x y z
N MET A 1 7.83 19.14 -17.30
CA MET A 1 7.53 19.53 -15.90
C MET A 1 8.18 18.51 -14.98
N ILE A 2 8.70 18.93 -13.83
CA ILE A 2 9.55 18.08 -12.97
C ILE A 2 8.77 16.86 -12.45
N TRP A 3 7.52 17.05 -12.03
CA TRP A 3 6.68 15.96 -11.51
C TRP A 3 6.55 14.76 -12.47
N LYS A 4 6.46 14.99 -13.80
CA LYS A 4 6.37 13.89 -14.80
C LYS A 4 7.65 13.07 -14.90
N PHE A 5 8.79 13.70 -14.70
CA PHE A 5 10.09 13.02 -14.69
C PHE A 5 10.21 12.16 -13.44
N GLU A 6 9.85 12.72 -12.28
CA GLU A 6 9.87 12.02 -11.00
C GLU A 6 8.92 10.82 -10.96
N LEU A 7 7.69 10.99 -11.47
CA LEU A 7 6.75 9.90 -11.64
C LEU A 7 7.35 8.73 -12.41
N LYS A 8 7.92 8.96 -13.59
CA LYS A 8 8.52 7.89 -14.41
C LYS A 8 9.66 7.18 -13.69
N ARG A 9 10.42 7.91 -12.87
CA ARG A 9 11.56 7.37 -12.11
C ARG A 9 11.09 6.45 -10.98
N SER A 10 10.04 6.82 -10.27
CA SER A 10 9.51 6.04 -9.15
C SER A 10 8.46 5.00 -9.54
N LEU A 11 7.99 5.04 -10.79
CA LEU A 11 6.99 4.12 -11.32
C LEU A 11 7.40 2.65 -11.21
N LYS A 12 8.67 2.31 -11.50
CA LYS A 12 9.14 0.91 -11.44
C LYS A 12 8.96 0.30 -10.04
N ILE A 13 9.29 1.08 -9.01
CA ILE A 13 9.15 0.64 -7.61
C ILE A 13 7.67 0.54 -7.25
N ALA A 14 6.87 1.54 -7.63
CA ALA A 14 5.42 1.52 -7.40
C ALA A 14 4.77 0.27 -8.01
N ILE A 15 5.14 -0.08 -9.25
CA ILE A 15 4.66 -1.29 -9.93
C ILE A 15 5.04 -2.55 -9.15
N SER A 16 6.31 -2.69 -8.74
CA SER A 16 6.77 -3.86 -7.98
C SER A 16 5.99 -4.07 -6.68
N PHE A 17 5.77 -2.99 -5.91
CA PHE A 17 4.99 -3.07 -4.67
C PHE A 17 3.50 -3.32 -4.93
N THR A 18 2.92 -2.70 -5.96
CA THR A 18 1.53 -2.96 -6.37
C THR A 18 1.34 -4.43 -6.73
N ILE A 19 2.25 -5.01 -7.52
CA ILE A 19 2.23 -6.43 -7.84
C ILE A 19 2.32 -7.29 -6.57
N GLY A 20 3.18 -6.91 -5.61
CA GLY A 20 3.27 -7.61 -4.32
C GLY A 20 1.96 -7.59 -3.53
N MET A 21 1.30 -6.44 -3.44
CA MET A 21 -0.01 -6.31 -2.79
C MET A 21 -1.09 -7.12 -3.50
N LEU A 22 -1.11 -7.11 -4.84
CA LEU A 22 -2.06 -7.89 -5.64
C LEU A 22 -1.83 -9.40 -5.51
N LEU A 23 -0.57 -9.85 -5.47
CA LEU A 23 -0.25 -11.25 -5.24
C LEU A 23 -0.72 -11.70 -3.85
N ALA A 24 -0.46 -10.90 -2.81
CA ALA A 24 -0.95 -11.19 -1.46
C ALA A 24 -2.47 -11.28 -1.41
N LEU A 25 -3.16 -10.36 -2.08
CA LEU A 25 -4.62 -10.37 -2.23
C LEU A 25 -5.13 -11.64 -2.91
N ILE A 26 -4.57 -12.00 -4.06
CA ILE A 26 -4.97 -13.19 -4.83
C ILE A 26 -4.75 -14.47 -4.00
N LEU A 27 -3.57 -14.61 -3.39
CA LEU A 27 -3.25 -15.76 -2.55
C LEU A 27 -4.20 -15.84 -1.35
N GLY A 28 -4.46 -14.72 -0.68
CA GLY A 28 -5.40 -14.66 0.43
C GLY A 28 -6.82 -15.07 0.02
N MET A 29 -7.31 -14.60 -1.13
CA MET A 29 -8.63 -14.96 -1.63
C MET A 29 -8.74 -16.42 -2.08
N ILE A 30 -7.65 -17.02 -2.60
CA ILE A 30 -7.58 -18.46 -2.86
C ILE A 30 -7.67 -19.23 -1.54
N LEU A 31 -6.93 -18.80 -0.51
CA LEU A 31 -7.00 -19.41 0.82
C LEU A 31 -8.39 -19.29 1.43
N TYR A 32 -9.06 -18.14 1.31
CA TYR A 32 -10.46 -17.99 1.73
C TYR A 32 -11.35 -19.05 1.11
N LYS A 33 -11.28 -19.21 -0.22
CA LYS A 33 -12.10 -20.19 -0.91
C LYS A 33 -11.82 -21.61 -0.41
N LEU A 34 -10.55 -21.98 -0.26
CA LEU A 34 -10.16 -23.30 0.25
C LEU A 34 -10.62 -23.53 1.70
N SER A 35 -10.50 -22.52 2.57
CA SER A 35 -10.90 -22.60 3.98
C SER A 35 -12.42 -22.56 4.18
N TYR A 36 -13.17 -21.85 3.33
CA TYR A 36 -14.64 -21.81 3.40
C TYR A 36 -15.28 -23.16 3.05
N TYR A 37 -14.60 -23.99 2.24
CA TYR A 37 -15.05 -25.38 1.98
C TYR A 37 -14.94 -26.28 3.22
N ASP A 38 -14.17 -25.91 4.24
CA ASP A 38 -13.92 -26.73 5.42
C ASP A 38 -13.85 -25.86 6.70
N GLN A 39 -14.98 -25.22 7.01
CA GLN A 39 -15.09 -24.19 8.06
C GLN A 39 -14.54 -24.64 9.43
N ASN A 40 -14.69 -25.92 9.78
CA ASN A 40 -14.18 -26.49 11.03
C ASN A 40 -12.64 -26.41 11.13
N ASN A 41 -11.94 -26.57 10.01
CA ASN A 41 -10.48 -26.47 9.97
C ASN A 41 -9.99 -25.02 10.09
N TYR A 42 -10.79 -24.05 9.64
CA TYR A 42 -10.47 -22.63 9.78
C TYR A 42 -10.53 -22.16 11.25
N PHE A 43 -11.61 -22.48 11.96
CA PHE A 43 -11.74 -22.11 13.38
C PHE A 43 -10.67 -22.78 14.25
N ASN A 44 -10.40 -24.07 14.01
CA ASN A 44 -9.31 -24.77 14.69
C ASN A 44 -7.91 -24.18 14.42
N PHE A 45 -7.72 -23.47 13.31
CA PHE A 45 -6.48 -22.75 13.02
C PHE A 45 -6.42 -21.40 13.76
N ILE A 46 -7.51 -20.64 13.72
CA ILE A 46 -7.64 -19.35 14.42
C ILE A 46 -7.44 -19.54 15.93
N ASP A 47 -8.05 -20.57 16.52
CA ASP A 47 -7.95 -20.88 17.96
C ASP A 47 -6.53 -21.25 18.40
N LYS A 48 -5.66 -21.65 17.47
CA LYS A 48 -4.24 -21.92 17.74
C LYS A 48 -3.36 -20.69 17.65
N LEU A 49 -3.87 -19.55 17.16
CA LEU A 49 -3.10 -18.31 17.10
C LEU A 49 -2.94 -17.69 18.49
N PRO A 50 -1.76 -17.14 18.83
CA PRO A 50 -1.59 -16.36 20.04
C PRO A 50 -2.60 -15.20 20.14
N ILE A 51 -3.09 -14.93 21.35
CA ILE A 51 -4.07 -13.87 21.65
C ILE A 51 -3.63 -12.49 21.12
N PHE A 52 -2.33 -12.17 21.16
CA PHE A 52 -1.83 -10.91 20.63
C PHE A 52 -2.02 -10.78 19.11
N ILE A 53 -1.97 -11.89 18.35
CA ILE A 53 -2.19 -11.91 16.91
C ILE A 53 -3.68 -11.72 16.60
N ILE A 54 -4.55 -12.43 17.33
CA ILE A 54 -6.01 -12.34 17.20
C ILE A 54 -6.46 -10.89 17.43
N ASN A 55 -6.02 -10.29 18.54
CA ASN A 55 -6.36 -8.92 18.89
C ASN A 55 -5.72 -7.90 17.92
N GLY A 56 -4.46 -8.11 17.54
CA GLY A 56 -3.73 -7.21 16.65
C GLY A 56 -4.27 -7.18 15.22
N LEU A 57 -4.81 -8.31 14.74
CA LEU A 57 -5.42 -8.42 13.41
C LEU A 57 -6.93 -8.18 13.40
N GLY A 58 -7.55 -7.91 14.54
CA GLY A 58 -8.99 -7.65 14.65
C GLY A 58 -9.86 -8.86 14.30
N ILE A 59 -9.37 -10.07 14.58
CA ILE A 59 -10.05 -11.34 14.32
C ILE A 59 -11.22 -11.46 15.32
N LYS A 60 -12.45 -11.60 14.80
CA LYS A 60 -13.64 -11.88 15.63
C LYS A 60 -13.64 -13.37 15.97
N THR A 61 -13.81 -13.74 17.23
CA THR A 61 -13.85 -15.17 17.64
C THR A 61 -15.22 -15.81 17.46
N ASP A 62 -16.22 -15.05 17.02
CA ASP A 62 -17.58 -15.53 16.85
C ASP A 62 -17.69 -16.39 15.59
N SER A 63 -18.49 -17.47 15.65
CA SER A 63 -18.59 -18.52 14.62
C SER A 63 -19.14 -18.07 13.25
N ASN A 64 -19.45 -16.79 13.07
CA ASN A 64 -19.98 -16.22 11.84
C ASN A 64 -18.94 -15.33 11.15
N TYR A 65 -18.04 -15.97 10.39
CA TYR A 65 -17.08 -15.27 9.54
C TYR A 65 -17.67 -14.95 8.18
N SER A 66 -17.77 -13.67 7.84
CA SER A 66 -18.10 -13.24 6.48
C SER A 66 -16.86 -13.10 5.60
N LEU A 67 -17.05 -13.08 4.28
CA LEU A 67 -15.99 -12.73 3.32
C LEU A 67 -15.32 -11.41 3.67
N TYR A 68 -16.09 -10.41 4.14
CA TYR A 68 -15.57 -9.08 4.44
C TYR A 68 -14.74 -9.06 5.73
N ASP A 69 -15.05 -9.95 6.69
CA ASP A 69 -14.21 -10.12 7.88
C ASP A 69 -12.87 -10.76 7.49
N PHE A 70 -12.88 -11.78 6.62
CA PHE A 70 -11.65 -12.35 6.08
C PHE A 70 -10.85 -11.32 5.27
N TYR A 71 -11.54 -10.55 4.41
CA TYR A 71 -10.92 -9.51 3.61
C TYR A 71 -10.28 -8.42 4.47
N ALA A 72 -10.91 -8.01 5.57
CA ALA A 72 -10.32 -7.06 6.51
C ALA A 72 -9.04 -7.60 7.15
N ILE A 73 -9.02 -8.87 7.55
CA ILE A 73 -7.82 -9.54 8.09
C ILE A 73 -6.71 -9.59 7.04
N LEU A 74 -7.04 -9.99 5.81
CA LEU A 74 -6.08 -10.02 4.70
C LEU A 74 -5.50 -8.63 4.43
N THR A 75 -6.36 -7.60 4.44
CA THR A 75 -5.94 -6.21 4.25
C THR A 75 -4.98 -5.76 5.36
N ASN A 76 -5.09 -6.24 6.60
CA ASN A 76 -4.10 -5.93 7.65
C ASN A 76 -2.68 -6.40 7.31
N PHE A 77 -2.51 -7.52 6.60
CA PHE A 77 -1.19 -7.93 6.11
C PHE A 77 -0.71 -7.04 4.96
N ILE A 78 -1.64 -6.63 4.09
CA ILE A 78 -1.35 -5.75 2.96
C ILE A 78 -0.98 -4.35 3.45
N LEU A 79 -1.58 -3.86 4.54
CA LEU A 79 -1.22 -2.60 5.21
C LEU A 79 0.27 -2.54 5.58
N ILE A 80 0.86 -3.65 6.00
CA ILE A 80 2.29 -3.70 6.34
C ILE A 80 3.15 -3.48 5.07
N ILE A 81 2.80 -4.14 3.97
CA ILE A 81 3.50 -3.99 2.68
C ILE A 81 3.33 -2.56 2.14
N ALA A 82 2.11 -2.01 2.22
CA ALA A 82 1.77 -0.66 1.80
C ALA A 82 2.52 0.40 2.62
N ALA A 83 2.58 0.24 3.94
CA ALA A 83 3.36 1.11 4.83
C ALA A 83 4.86 1.10 4.48
N LEU A 84 5.43 -0.08 4.23
CA LEU A 84 6.83 -0.23 3.82
C LEU A 84 7.10 0.41 2.45
N TYR A 85 6.18 0.25 1.51
CA TYR A 85 6.23 0.92 0.21
C TYR A 85 6.25 2.44 0.38
N ALA A 86 5.29 2.98 1.14
CA ALA A 86 5.08 4.41 1.27
C ALA A 86 6.27 5.11 1.95
N ILE A 87 6.83 4.53 3.01
CA ILE A 87 8.01 5.10 3.68
C ILE A 87 9.23 5.12 2.75
N PHE A 88 9.45 4.06 1.97
CA PHE A 88 10.54 4.04 0.99
C PHE A 88 10.33 5.04 -0.14
N LEU A 89 9.10 5.14 -0.65
CA LEU A 89 8.77 6.14 -1.67
C LEU A 89 9.09 7.55 -1.16
N GLY A 90 8.59 7.91 0.03
CA GLY A 90 8.83 9.22 0.64
C GLY A 90 10.31 9.52 0.87
N PHE A 91 11.05 8.55 1.39
CA PHE A 91 12.49 8.69 1.64
C PHE A 91 13.29 8.88 0.34
N PHE A 92 13.07 8.02 -0.65
CA PHE A 92 13.86 8.05 -1.88
C PHE A 92 13.52 9.25 -2.78
N GLU A 93 12.27 9.73 -2.80
CA GLU A 93 11.89 10.96 -3.52
C GLU A 93 12.74 12.16 -3.09
N ILE A 94 13.02 12.28 -1.79
CA ILE A 94 13.85 13.35 -1.25
C ILE A 94 15.35 13.10 -1.51
N GLN A 95 15.83 11.87 -1.31
CA GLN A 95 17.27 11.57 -1.36
C GLN A 95 17.89 11.51 -2.76
N ARG A 96 17.08 11.32 -3.80
CA ARG A 96 17.56 11.06 -5.17
C ARG A 96 18.17 12.26 -5.92
N ASP A 97 18.23 13.45 -5.32
CA ASP A 97 18.85 14.62 -5.94
C ASP A 97 20.38 14.59 -5.95
N LYS A 98 21.00 13.73 -5.14
CA LYS A 98 22.45 13.80 -4.87
C LYS A 98 23.31 12.83 -5.69
N LYS A 99 22.73 12.06 -6.62
CA LYS A 99 23.46 10.97 -7.32
C LYS A 99 23.32 10.90 -8.86
N ASP A 100 22.34 11.56 -9.48
CA ASP A 100 22.01 11.35 -10.92
C ASP A 100 21.66 12.65 -11.67
N ASP A 101 21.54 12.54 -13.01
CA ASP A 101 21.24 13.54 -14.06
C ASP A 101 20.16 14.60 -13.77
N ALA A 102 19.43 14.47 -12.67
CA ALA A 102 18.56 15.47 -12.08
C ALA A 102 19.28 16.83 -11.93
N GLU A 103 20.52 16.87 -11.44
CA GLU A 103 21.30 18.13 -11.39
C GLU A 103 21.40 18.78 -12.77
N ARG A 104 21.74 18.01 -13.82
CA ARG A 104 21.86 18.54 -15.19
C ARG A 104 20.53 19.05 -15.77
N PHE A 105 19.40 18.50 -15.35
CA PHE A 105 18.07 18.98 -15.74
C PHE A 105 17.66 20.24 -14.94
N TYR A 106 17.93 20.25 -13.63
CA TYR A 106 17.58 21.35 -12.73
C TYR A 106 18.45 22.59 -12.96
N TYR A 107 19.76 22.46 -13.21
CA TYR A 107 20.68 23.59 -13.44
C TYR A 107 20.39 24.36 -14.74
N LYS A 108 19.64 23.80 -15.68
CA LYS A 108 19.21 24.52 -16.90
C LYS A 108 18.06 25.49 -16.64
N LYS A 109 17.48 25.54 -15.43
CA LYS A 109 16.33 26.38 -15.10
C LYS A 109 16.48 27.01 -13.71
N PRO A 110 16.29 28.34 -13.56
CA PRO A 110 16.36 29.00 -12.25
C PRO A 110 15.08 28.69 -11.46
N ILE A 111 15.04 27.54 -10.79
CA ILE A 111 13.87 27.06 -10.04
C ILE A 111 14.19 27.07 -8.54
N ASN A 112 13.27 27.60 -7.73
CA ASN A 112 13.36 27.58 -6.28
C ASN A 112 13.37 26.13 -5.74
N LYS A 113 14.31 25.81 -4.85
CA LYS A 113 14.42 24.50 -4.17
C LYS A 113 13.13 24.05 -3.49
N ALA A 114 12.38 24.98 -2.91
CA ALA A 114 11.07 24.68 -2.30
C ALA A 114 10.03 24.20 -3.32
N SER A 115 10.08 24.72 -4.57
CA SER A 115 9.18 24.30 -5.64
C SER A 115 9.51 22.88 -6.14
N ILE A 116 10.80 22.51 -6.14
CA ILE A 116 11.24 21.16 -6.52
C ILE A 116 10.71 20.12 -5.53
N ILE A 117 10.88 20.38 -4.22
CA ILE A 117 10.40 19.48 -3.16
C ILE A 117 8.87 19.30 -3.25
N LYS A 118 8.11 20.39 -3.43
CA LYS A 118 6.64 20.31 -3.60
C LYS A 118 6.24 19.43 -4.79
N GLN A 119 6.92 19.56 -5.93
CA GLN A 119 6.62 18.76 -7.12
C GLN A 119 6.94 17.28 -6.95
N LYS A 120 7.95 16.94 -6.14
CA LYS A 120 8.29 15.56 -5.78
C LYS A 120 7.26 14.92 -4.84
N ILE A 121 6.89 15.65 -3.79
CA ILE A 121 5.83 15.21 -2.87
C ILE A 121 4.54 14.97 -3.66
N PHE A 122 4.19 15.88 -4.58
CA PHE A 122 3.04 15.72 -5.45
C PHE A 122 3.13 14.49 -6.35
N ALA A 123 4.30 14.21 -6.94
CA ALA A 123 4.53 12.99 -7.73
C ALA A 123 4.35 11.71 -6.88
N GLY A 124 4.89 11.70 -5.66
CA GLY A 124 4.71 10.58 -4.72
C GLY A 124 3.25 10.35 -4.35
N LEU A 125 2.50 11.43 -4.05
CA LEU A 125 1.06 11.34 -3.74
C LEU A 125 0.25 10.75 -4.89
N ILE A 126 0.56 11.12 -6.14
CA ILE A 126 -0.09 10.54 -7.32
C ILE A 126 0.19 9.04 -7.42
N LEU A 127 1.42 8.60 -7.13
CA LEU A 127 1.76 7.18 -7.13
C LEU A 127 0.99 6.41 -6.05
N LEU A 128 0.95 6.89 -4.81
CA LEU A 128 0.16 6.28 -3.72
C LEU A 128 -1.33 6.18 -4.09
N LEU A 129 -1.91 7.26 -4.61
CA LEU A 129 -3.31 7.23 -5.04
C LEU A 129 -3.52 6.21 -6.17
N SER A 130 -2.57 6.12 -7.12
CA SER A 130 -2.66 5.15 -8.21
C SER A 130 -2.55 3.71 -7.72
N THR A 131 -1.65 3.41 -6.77
CA THR A 131 -1.48 2.05 -6.23
C THR A 131 -2.73 1.59 -5.51
N VAL A 132 -3.35 2.44 -4.68
CA VAL A 132 -4.60 2.11 -3.98
C VAL A 132 -5.77 1.96 -4.94
N LEU A 133 -5.89 2.84 -5.95
CA LEU A 133 -6.96 2.72 -6.94
C LEU A 133 -6.85 1.42 -7.74
N ILE A 134 -5.64 1.05 -8.18
CA ILE A 134 -5.40 -0.22 -8.87
C ILE A 134 -5.75 -1.39 -7.95
N TYR A 135 -5.32 -1.34 -6.68
CA TYR A 135 -5.63 -2.36 -5.69
C TYR A 135 -7.15 -2.54 -5.50
N HIS A 136 -7.90 -1.45 -5.29
CA HIS A 136 -9.35 -1.45 -5.11
C HIS A 136 -10.08 -2.02 -6.35
N LEU A 137 -9.64 -1.65 -7.55
CA LEU A 137 -10.21 -2.18 -8.80
C LEU A 137 -9.97 -3.68 -8.93
N CYS A 138 -8.75 -4.16 -8.64
CA CYS A 138 -8.46 -5.60 -8.69
C CYS A 138 -9.22 -6.37 -7.61
N ALA A 139 -9.30 -5.84 -6.39
CA ALA A 139 -10.05 -6.48 -5.30
C ALA A 139 -11.55 -6.58 -5.61
N SER A 140 -12.14 -5.53 -6.18
CA SER A 140 -13.55 -5.56 -6.56
C SER A 140 -13.83 -6.58 -7.67
N LEU A 141 -12.94 -6.68 -8.67
CA LEU A 141 -13.01 -7.72 -9.70
C LEU A 141 -12.94 -9.13 -9.10
N ILE A 142 -12.04 -9.39 -8.15
CA ILE A 142 -11.89 -10.71 -7.53
C ILE A 142 -13.15 -11.13 -6.78
N ILE A 143 -13.77 -10.23 -6.02
CA ILE A 143 -15.01 -10.54 -5.28
C ILE A 143 -16.15 -10.88 -6.24
N VAL A 144 -16.27 -10.14 -7.35
CA VAL A 144 -17.25 -10.45 -8.39
C VAL A 144 -16.99 -11.83 -9.02
N ILE A 145 -15.73 -12.19 -9.26
CA ILE A 145 -15.34 -13.51 -9.81
C ILE A 145 -15.70 -14.65 -8.84
N ILE A 146 -15.55 -14.44 -7.53
CA ILE A 146 -15.91 -15.42 -6.50
C ILE A 146 -17.44 -15.55 -6.35
N LYS A 147 -18.23 -14.74 -7.08
CA LYS A 147 -19.70 -14.70 -7.08
C LYS A 147 -20.33 -14.38 -5.74
N GLU A 148 -19.60 -13.63 -4.93
CA GLU A 148 -20.08 -13.15 -3.64
C GLU A 148 -20.80 -11.82 -3.77
N LYS A 149 -21.71 -11.53 -2.85
CA LYS A 149 -22.48 -10.28 -2.90
C LYS A 149 -21.54 -9.10 -2.66
N TYR A 150 -21.45 -8.22 -3.67
CA TYR A 150 -20.58 -7.04 -3.63
C TYR A 150 -21.19 -5.92 -2.79
N TYR A 151 -20.46 -5.48 -1.75
CA TYR A 151 -20.83 -4.36 -0.88
C TYR A 151 -19.79 -3.26 -0.98
N PHE A 152 -19.99 -2.35 -1.95
CA PHE A 152 -19.08 -1.23 -2.24
C PHE A 152 -18.66 -0.46 -0.97
N LYS A 153 -19.63 -0.11 -0.11
CA LYS A 153 -19.37 0.70 1.09
C LYS A 153 -18.37 0.04 2.04
N MET A 154 -18.47 -1.27 2.25
CA MET A 154 -17.57 -2.01 3.14
C MET A 154 -16.16 -2.07 2.56
N MET A 155 -16.03 -2.45 1.28
CA MET A 155 -14.73 -2.45 0.60
C MET A 155 -14.07 -1.08 0.61
N PHE A 156 -14.82 -0.04 0.27
CA PHE A 156 -14.29 1.31 0.21
C PHE A 156 -13.71 1.75 1.56
N PHE A 157 -14.37 1.42 2.67
CA PHE A 157 -13.81 1.70 4.00
C PHE A 157 -12.54 0.91 4.28
N ILE A 158 -12.52 -0.38 3.97
CA ILE A 158 -11.35 -1.23 4.17
C ILE A 158 -10.16 -0.70 3.34
N ASP A 159 -10.36 -0.39 2.07
CA ASP A 159 -9.29 0.06 1.18
C ASP A 159 -8.85 1.49 1.45
N SER A 160 -9.75 2.33 1.96
CA SER A 160 -9.39 3.68 2.42
C SER A 160 -8.38 3.65 3.59
N SER A 161 -8.40 2.59 4.40
CA SER A 161 -7.42 2.41 5.47
C SER A 161 -5.99 2.24 4.92
N ILE A 162 -5.85 1.61 3.75
CA ILE A 162 -4.56 1.45 3.06
C ILE A 162 -4.02 2.81 2.66
N PHE A 163 -4.84 3.62 2.00
CA PHE A 163 -4.42 4.97 1.58
C PHE A 163 -4.04 5.86 2.77
N LEU A 164 -4.82 5.84 3.85
CA LEU A 164 -4.54 6.62 5.05
C LEU A 164 -3.22 6.19 5.69
N LEU A 165 -2.96 4.89 5.80
CA LEU A 165 -1.71 4.38 6.36
C LEU A 165 -0.52 4.74 5.46
N GLU A 166 -0.65 4.57 4.16
CA GLU A 166 0.37 4.98 3.19
C GLU A 166 0.70 6.47 3.32
N LEU A 167 -0.29 7.35 3.46
CA LEU A 167 -0.05 8.78 3.67
C LEU A 167 0.80 9.05 4.91
N VAL A 168 0.50 8.39 6.03
CA VAL A 168 1.25 8.56 7.28
C VAL A 168 2.70 8.11 7.10
N PHE A 169 2.92 6.92 6.55
CA PHE A 169 4.27 6.39 6.34
C PHE A 169 5.07 7.14 5.27
N PHE A 170 4.40 7.66 4.24
CA PHE A 170 5.01 8.52 3.24
C PHE A 170 5.54 9.82 3.85
N LEU A 171 4.75 10.46 4.73
CA LEU A 171 5.19 11.65 5.47
C LEU A 171 6.39 11.34 6.36
N PHE A 172 6.40 10.20 7.05
CA PHE A 172 7.58 9.76 7.81
C PHE A 172 8.79 9.55 6.90
N GLY A 173 8.61 8.93 5.74
CA GLY A 173 9.67 8.76 4.74
C GLY A 173 10.26 10.09 4.29
N ILE A 174 9.40 11.08 3.99
CA ILE A 174 9.84 12.44 3.63
C ILE A 174 10.62 13.08 4.78
N LEU A 175 10.12 13.03 6.01
CA LEU A 175 10.79 13.62 7.18
C LEU A 175 12.17 13.01 7.37
N ILE A 176 12.28 11.69 7.39
CA ILE A 176 13.55 10.98 7.49
C ILE A 176 14.47 11.38 6.32
N GLY A 177 13.92 11.46 5.11
CA GLY A 177 14.65 11.88 3.91
C GLY A 177 15.23 13.29 4.01
N LEU A 178 14.54 14.22 4.68
CA LEU A 178 15.02 15.59 4.89
C LEU A 178 16.13 15.67 5.94
N PHE A 179 16.03 14.90 7.03
CA PHE A 179 17.02 14.91 8.11
C PHE A 179 18.27 14.10 7.80
N VAL A 180 18.15 13.03 6.99
CA VAL A 180 19.30 12.21 6.60
C VAL A 180 20.17 13.00 5.62
N ASN A 181 21.19 13.65 6.16
CA ASN A 181 22.24 14.24 5.35
C ASN A 181 23.14 13.13 4.80
N LYS A 182 22.92 12.77 3.54
CA LYS A 182 23.91 12.02 2.78
C LYS A 182 25.19 12.86 2.71
N LYS A 183 26.20 12.51 3.54
CA LYS A 183 27.57 13.01 3.40
C LYS A 183 28.05 12.63 1.99
N ARG A 184 28.79 13.58 1.41
CA ARG A 184 29.35 13.61 0.05
C ARG A 184 29.82 12.25 -0.46
#